data_AF-A0A926CVK4-F1
#
_entry.id   AF-A0A926CVK4-F1
#
_cell.length_a   1.000
_cell.length_b   1.000
_cell.length_c   1.000
_cell.angle_alpha   90.00
_cell.angle_beta   90.00
_cell.angle_gamma   90.00
#
_symmetry.space_group_name_H-M   'P 1'
#
loop_
_entity.id
_entity.type
_entity.pdbx_description
1 polymer ?
#
loop_
_entity_poly.entity_id
_entity_poly.type
_entity_poly.pdbx_seq_one_letter_code
_entity_poly.pdbx_strand_id
1 'polypeptide(L)' 'MKKFYFFCILTLIWNISSSQVDNHVPNGDFEEYTSCPSDYSQIDSALYWLVPTSFNSTDYYHTCATSSAVSVPFNGAGY' A
#
# COMPACT_ATOMS: atom_id res chain seq x y z
N MET A 1 34.81 -15.05 33.39
CA MET A 1 33.34 -15.16 33.59
C MET A 1 32.65 -13.80 33.60
N LYS A 2 33.03 -12.82 34.45
CA LYS A 2 32.41 -11.47 34.46
C LYS A 2 32.38 -10.74 33.10
N LYS A 3 33.47 -10.83 32.32
CA LYS A 3 33.58 -10.26 30.97
C LYS A 3 32.68 -10.93 29.93
N PHE A 4 32.35 -12.22 30.13
CA PHE A 4 31.46 -12.97 29.26
C PHE A 4 30.00 -12.51 29.47
N TYR A 5 29.57 -12.37 30.73
CA TYR A 5 28.26 -11.80 31.05
C TYR A 5 28.11 -10.36 30.55
N PHE A 6 29.16 -9.55 30.65
CA PHE A 6 29.16 -8.18 30.11
C PHE A 6 28.97 -8.16 28.59
N PHE A 7 29.64 -9.06 27.87
CA PHE A 7 29.49 -9.19 26.41
C PHE A 7 28.09 -9.68 26.01
N CYS A 8 27.53 -10.66 26.74
CA CYS A 8 26.15 -11.11 26.55
C CYS A 8 25.12 -10.01 26.80
N ILE A 9 25.34 -9.16 27.81
CA ILE A 9 24.46 -8.05 28.12
C ILE A 9 24.52 -7.00 26.98
N LEU A 10 25.70 -6.68 26.46
CA LEU A 10 25.86 -5.72 25.35
C LEU A 10 25.17 -6.17 24.06
N THR A 11 25.19 -7.46 23.72
CA THR A 11 24.51 -7.97 22.52
C THR A 11 22.99 -8.02 22.69
N LEU A 12 22.49 -8.25 23.91
CA LEU A 12 21.06 -8.22 24.21
C LEU A 12 20.47 -6.80 24.09
N ILE A 13 21.24 -5.76 24.42
CA ILE A 13 20.77 -4.36 24.35
C ILE A 13 20.77 -3.83 22.90
N TRP A 14 21.64 -4.32 22.02
CA TRP A 14 21.72 -3.87 20.62
C TRP A 14 20.48 -4.24 19.80
N ASN A 15 19.77 -5.31 20.16
CA ASN A 15 18.57 -5.77 19.44
C ASN A 15 17.30 -4.96 19.75
N ILE A 16 17.35 -3.99 20.67
CA ILE A 16 16.18 -3.23 21.13
C ILE A 16 15.95 -1.96 20.28
N SER A 17 16.90 -1.60 19.39
CA SER A 17 16.95 -0.26 18.78
C SER A 17 16.22 -0.09 17.44
N SER A 18 15.37 -1.02 17.01
CA SER A 18 14.57 -0.83 15.79
C SER A 18 13.10 -1.09 16.03
N SER A 19 12.41 -0.16 16.70
CA SER A 19 10.98 0.01 16.47
C SER A 19 10.82 0.60 15.06
N GLN A 20 10.95 -0.24 14.03
CA GLN A 20 10.43 0.08 12.72
C GLN A 20 8.91 0.13 12.89
N VAL A 21 8.37 1.32 13.09
CA VAL A 21 6.95 1.53 12.81
C VAL A 21 6.88 1.47 11.29
N ASP A 22 6.70 0.27 10.75
CA ASP A 22 6.32 0.11 9.37
C ASP A 22 5.01 0.88 9.21
N ASN A 23 5.02 1.95 8.42
CA ASN A 23 3.80 2.61 8.02
C ASN A 23 3.09 1.68 7.02
N HIS A 24 2.53 0.60 7.54
CA HIS A 24 1.70 -0.33 6.80
C HIS A 24 0.43 0.40 6.45
N VAL A 25 0.45 1.08 5.32
CA VAL A 25 -0.75 1.52 4.63
C VAL A 25 -1.45 0.23 4.15
N PRO A 26 -2.67 -0.08 4.65
CA PRO A 26 -3.42 -1.22 4.14
C PRO A 26 -3.61 -1.10 2.63
N ASN A 27 -3.42 -2.20 1.90
CA ASN A 27 -3.56 -2.23 0.43
C ASN A 27 -2.78 -1.11 -0.29
N GLY A 28 -1.51 -0.91 0.09
CA GLY A 28 -0.65 0.12 -0.51
C GLY A 28 -0.22 -0.18 -1.95
N ASP A 29 -0.39 -1.42 -2.42
CA ASP A 29 -0.16 -1.86 -3.80
C ASP A 29 -1.42 -1.82 -4.68
N PHE A 30 -2.60 -1.61 -4.08
CA PHE A 30 -3.91 -1.51 -4.74
C PHE A 30 -4.40 -2.81 -5.40
N GLU A 31 -3.93 -3.96 -4.96
CA GLU A 31 -4.29 -5.27 -5.52
C GLU A 31 -5.48 -5.94 -4.78
N GLU A 32 -5.87 -5.43 -3.60
CA GLU A 32 -7.10 -5.83 -2.92
C GLU A 32 -8.26 -4.93 -3.38
N TYR A 33 -9.28 -5.51 -4.03
CA TYR A 33 -10.41 -4.76 -4.59
C TYR A 33 -11.76 -5.47 -4.43
N THR A 34 -12.86 -4.70 -4.43
CA THR A 34 -14.24 -5.22 -4.41
C THR A 34 -14.79 -5.43 -5.81
N SER A 35 -14.40 -4.57 -6.76
CA SER A 35 -14.80 -4.62 -8.17
C SER A 35 -13.71 -4.04 -9.07
N CYS A 36 -13.69 -4.43 -10.34
CA CYS A 36 -12.79 -3.81 -11.31
C CYS A 36 -13.27 -2.39 -11.67
N PRO A 37 -12.36 -1.41 -11.78
CA PRO A 37 -12.75 -0.07 -12.22
C PRO A 37 -13.21 -0.13 -13.68
N SER A 38 -14.33 0.52 -13.95
CA SER A 38 -14.98 0.64 -15.26
C SER A 38 -14.83 2.04 -15.87
N ASP A 39 -14.56 3.05 -15.04
CA ASP A 39 -14.43 4.44 -15.43
C ASP A 39 -13.51 5.19 -14.43
N TYR A 40 -13.25 6.46 -14.71
CA TYR A 40 -12.53 7.38 -13.83
C TYR A 40 -13.21 7.56 -12.48
N SER A 41 -12.45 8.04 -11.49
CA SER A 41 -12.98 8.39 -10.17
C SER A 41 -13.67 7.22 -9.47
N GLN A 42 -12.96 6.09 -9.34
CA GLN A 42 -13.45 4.85 -8.72
C GLN A 42 -12.47 4.24 -7.71
N ILE A 43 -11.72 5.09 -6.98
CA ILE A 43 -10.79 4.64 -5.91
C ILE A 43 -11.46 3.83 -4.80
N ASP A 44 -12.77 4.00 -4.60
CA ASP A 44 -13.60 3.22 -3.69
C ASP A 44 -13.77 1.75 -4.10
N SER A 45 -13.36 1.38 -5.31
CA SER A 45 -13.24 -0.03 -5.73
C SER A 45 -12.03 -0.74 -5.10
N ALA A 46 -10.99 0.01 -4.69
CA ALA A 46 -9.85 -0.54 -3.95
C ALA A 46 -10.19 -0.65 -2.45
N LEU A 47 -9.96 -1.83 -1.86
CA LEU A 47 -10.24 -2.06 -0.45
C LEU A 47 -9.37 -1.16 0.44
N TYR A 48 -9.95 -0.70 1.55
CA TYR A 48 -9.32 0.20 2.54
C TYR A 48 -8.98 1.61 2.07
N TRP A 49 -9.25 1.93 0.81
CA TRP A 49 -9.22 3.29 0.29
C TRP A 49 -10.62 3.89 0.29
N LEU A 50 -10.70 5.20 0.51
CA LEU A 50 -11.95 5.93 0.60
C LEU A 50 -11.86 7.26 -0.14
N VAL A 51 -13.01 7.77 -0.55
CA VAL A 51 -13.14 9.13 -1.07
C VAL A 51 -13.50 10.03 0.11
N PRO A 52 -12.58 10.89 0.60
CA PRO A 52 -12.83 11.70 1.80
C PRO A 52 -13.74 12.89 1.52
N THR A 53 -14.01 13.17 0.24
CA THR A 53 -14.78 14.32 -0.25
C THR A 53 -16.02 13.88 -1.00
N SER A 54 -17.04 14.74 -1.09
CA SER A 54 -18.24 14.48 -1.90
C SER A 54 -17.98 14.50 -3.40
N PHE A 55 -16.82 15.01 -3.81
CA PHE A 55 -16.34 14.97 -5.19
C PHE A 55 -15.25 13.91 -5.27
N ASN A 56 -15.48 12.85 -6.06
CA ASN A 56 -14.45 11.88 -6.37
C ASN A 56 -13.71 12.35 -7.62
N SER A 57 -12.40 12.53 -7.49
CA SER A 57 -11.50 12.87 -8.60
C SER A 57 -10.29 11.95 -8.66
N THR A 58 -10.27 10.89 -7.85
CA THR A 58 -9.13 10.00 -7.74
C THR A 58 -9.36 8.79 -8.62
N ASP A 59 -8.57 8.70 -9.69
CA ASP A 59 -8.65 7.60 -10.63
C ASP A 59 -7.95 6.35 -10.07
N TYR A 60 -8.58 5.20 -10.29
CA TYR A 60 -8.03 3.90 -9.94
C TYR A 60 -7.82 3.10 -11.23
N TYR A 61 -6.55 2.83 -11.52
CA TYR A 61 -6.12 2.04 -12.67
C TYR A 61 -5.77 0.63 -12.21
N HIS A 62 -6.28 -0.38 -12.91
CA HIS A 62 -6.07 -1.76 -12.48
C HIS A 62 -6.13 -2.75 -13.65
N THR A 63 -5.37 -3.85 -13.55
CA THR A 63 -5.23 -4.82 -14.65
C THR A 63 -6.54 -5.56 -14.98
N CYS A 64 -7.43 -5.69 -14.01
CA CYS A 64 -8.72 -6.36 -14.22
C CYS A 64 -9.77 -5.49 -14.92
N ALA A 65 -9.49 -4.19 -15.15
CA ALA A 65 -10.39 -3.30 -15.86
C ALA A 65 -10.58 -3.74 -17.32
N THR A 66 -11.83 -3.81 -17.77
CA THR A 66 -12.16 -4.04 -19.18
C THR A 66 -12.26 -2.75 -19.98
N SER A 67 -12.37 -1.62 -19.28
CA SER A 67 -12.41 -0.28 -19.87
C SER A 67 -11.00 0.18 -20.20
N SER A 68 -10.76 0.55 -21.46
CA SER A 68 -9.48 1.13 -21.89
C SER A 68 -9.22 2.52 -21.28
N ALA A 69 -10.18 3.12 -20.57
CA ALA A 69 -9.97 4.37 -19.87
C ALA A 69 -9.06 4.20 -18.63
N VAL A 70 -9.15 3.04 -17.98
CA VAL A 70 -8.53 2.77 -16.66
C VAL A 70 -7.79 1.42 -16.59
N SER A 71 -7.62 0.71 -17.71
CA SER A 71 -6.75 -0.48 -17.80
C SER A 71 -5.27 -0.13 -17.67
N VAL A 72 -4.42 -1.12 -17.40
CA VAL A 72 -2.95 -0.96 -17.47
C VAL A 72 -2.35 -2.10 -18.30
N PRO A 73 -1.22 -1.88 -19.00
CA PRO A 73 -0.41 -0.66 -19.03
C PRO A 73 -0.97 0.45 -19.95
N PHE A 74 -1.78 0.08 -20.94
CA PHE A 74 -2.29 1.04 -21.93
C PHE A 74 -3.68 1.54 -21.56
N ASN A 75 -3.86 2.86 -21.47
CA ASN A 75 -5.14 3.52 -21.25
C ASN A 75 -5.21 4.95 -21.82
N GLY A 76 -6.31 5.66 -21.52
CA GLY A 76 -6.55 7.03 -21.96
C GLY A 76 -5.51 8.07 -21.47
N ALA A 77 -4.72 7.75 -20.45
CA ALA A 77 -3.65 8.59 -19.93
C ALA A 77 -2.26 8.25 -20.50
N GLY A 78 -2.04 7.04 -21.06
CA GLY A 78 -0.75 6.66 -21.65
C GLY A 78 -0.48 5.16 -21.73
N TYR A 79 0.81 4.83 -21.91
CA TYR A 79 1.39 3.48 -21.89
C TYR A 79 2.45 3.38 -20.79
#